data_AF-A0A932QZB4-F1
#
_entry.id   AF-A0A932QZB4-F1
#
_cell.length_a   1.000
_cell.length_b   1.000
_cell.length_c   1.000
_cell.angle_alpha   90.00
_cell.angle_beta   90.00
_cell.angle_gamma   90.00
#
_symmetry.space_group_name_H-M   'P 1'
#
loop_
_entity.id
_entity.type
_entity.pdbx_description
1 polymer ?
#
loop_
_entity_poly.entity_id
_entity_poly.type
_entity_poly.pdbx_seq_one_letter_code
_entity_poly.pdbx_strand_id
1 'polypeptide(L)'
;MKNLLYTIVFCLVVVMTTLAHKDALAEDLGSANFIVRNPTISAGGGLATSTSFETSDVIGQIITGTSTSANFEGETGFGYVHDTVFSITAPAAVNYGSNGVSIGSQVLNAGLNPINVTDIRGISSPWSLTMAVTNLTTRGGVLKVAGDNSTLSSTGTYTGVVAPDRSDKYVVEIQTGGTVGTATFKWTDPVGTVTQNVMTAASVLLSNGLSINFADAIYISGDKWVLPVDSIAYGNLQMLPAGPTVNYGDSNVVSGSDGTFSGSSATSNSRTIISSDPGGSQGSYTQNVELRQTVHANTLRGTFNGTIVLTLS
;
A
#
# COMPACT_ATOMS: atom_id res chain seq x y z
N MET A 1 10.08 -85.22 -0.03
CA MET A 1 9.08 -84.18 -0.37
C MET A 1 8.80 -83.20 0.76
N LYS A 2 8.54 -83.62 2.01
CA LYS A 2 8.21 -82.69 3.12
C LYS A 2 9.28 -81.61 3.39
N ASN A 3 10.57 -81.95 3.40
CA ASN A 3 11.64 -80.98 3.69
C ASN A 3 11.78 -79.89 2.60
N LEU A 4 11.55 -80.23 1.33
CA LEU A 4 11.60 -79.27 0.21
C LEU A 4 10.46 -78.23 0.31
N LEU A 5 9.27 -78.67 0.73
CA LEU A 5 8.12 -77.78 0.92
C LEU A 5 8.38 -76.76 2.04
N TYR A 6 8.96 -77.18 3.16
CA TYR A 6 9.29 -76.27 4.26
C TYR A 6 10.33 -75.22 3.87
N THR A 7 11.36 -75.61 3.11
CA THR A 7 12.36 -74.64 2.62
C THR A 7 11.76 -73.61 1.68
N ILE A 8 10.86 -74.02 0.78
CA ILE A 8 10.18 -73.09 -0.13
C ILE A 8 9.29 -72.11 0.63
N VAL A 9 8.51 -72.59 1.60
CA VAL A 9 7.65 -71.72 2.43
C VAL A 9 8.50 -70.75 3.27
N PHE A 10 9.60 -71.22 3.85
CA PHE A 10 10.50 -70.38 4.63
C PHE A 10 11.14 -69.28 3.76
N CYS A 11 11.66 -69.62 2.58
CA CYS A 11 12.19 -68.63 1.65
C CYS A 11 11.13 -67.62 1.22
N LEU A 12 9.89 -68.04 0.99
CA LEU A 12 8.81 -67.15 0.58
C LEU A 12 8.41 -66.18 1.71
N VAL A 13 8.40 -66.64 2.97
CA VAL A 13 8.17 -65.79 4.14
C VAL A 13 9.31 -64.77 4.28
N VAL A 14 10.57 -65.19 4.17
CA VAL A 14 11.72 -64.29 4.24
C VAL A 14 11.64 -63.22 3.16
N VAL A 15 11.37 -63.61 1.90
CA VAL A 15 11.24 -62.69 0.76
C VAL A 15 10.09 -61.70 0.96
N MET A 16 8.93 -62.17 1.44
CA MET A 16 7.78 -61.30 1.74
C MET A 16 8.10 -60.30 2.86
N THR A 17 8.84 -60.71 3.90
CA THR A 17 9.20 -59.80 5.01
C THR A 17 10.24 -58.76 4.62
N THR A 18 11.18 -59.09 3.74
CA THR A 18 12.23 -58.14 3.31
C THR A 18 11.76 -57.18 2.21
N LEU A 19 10.75 -57.57 1.41
CA LEU A 19 10.18 -56.71 0.37
C LEU A 19 9.07 -55.78 0.89
N ALA A 20 8.63 -55.93 2.15
CA ALA A 20 7.58 -55.12 2.75
C ALA A 20 8.09 -53.86 3.49
N HIS A 21 9.35 -53.46 3.32
CA HIS A 21 9.84 -52.22 3.89
C HIS A 21 9.22 -51.03 3.13
N LYS A 22 8.35 -50.30 3.82
CA LYS A 22 7.79 -49.04 3.33
C LYS A 22 8.85 -47.97 3.44
N ASP A 23 9.15 -47.29 2.35
CA ASP A 23 10.04 -46.14 2.33
C ASP A 23 9.51 -45.05 3.27
N ALA A 24 10.32 -44.66 4.25
CA ALA A 24 10.06 -43.47 5.05
C ALA A 24 10.56 -42.26 4.25
N LEU A 25 9.63 -41.47 3.70
CA LEU A 25 9.94 -40.25 2.98
C LEU A 25 9.95 -39.09 3.98
N ALA A 26 11.07 -38.38 4.07
CA ALA A 26 11.16 -37.11 4.79
C ALA A 26 10.84 -35.97 3.81
N GLU A 27 9.90 -35.10 4.17
CA GLU A 27 9.57 -33.89 3.40
C GLU A 27 10.22 -32.66 4.03
N ASP A 28 11.01 -31.93 3.24
CA ASP A 28 11.58 -30.65 3.63
C ASP A 28 10.68 -29.52 3.11
N LEU A 29 10.21 -28.65 4.02
CA LEU A 29 9.51 -27.42 3.66
C LEU A 29 10.52 -26.25 3.71
N GLY A 30 10.83 -25.70 2.54
CA GLY A 30 11.84 -24.65 2.38
C GLY A 30 11.27 -23.30 1.94
N SER A 31 11.88 -22.22 2.42
CA SER A 31 11.84 -20.88 1.81
C SER A 31 13.27 -20.38 1.56
N ALA A 32 13.43 -19.24 0.88
CA ALA A 32 14.73 -18.65 0.60
C ALA A 32 15.57 -18.32 1.86
N ASN A 33 14.93 -18.18 3.02
CA ASN A 33 15.58 -17.70 4.25
C ASN A 33 15.62 -18.73 5.39
N PHE A 34 14.93 -19.87 5.25
CA PHE A 34 14.99 -20.96 6.24
C PHE A 34 14.57 -22.29 5.64
N ILE A 35 15.05 -23.38 6.26
CA ILE A 35 14.61 -24.75 6.01
C ILE A 35 14.01 -25.25 7.32
N VAL A 36 12.71 -25.55 7.34
CA VAL A 36 12.10 -26.29 8.44
C VAL A 36 12.18 -27.76 8.07
N ARG A 37 13.07 -28.49 8.74
CA ARG A 37 13.12 -29.94 8.65
C ARG A 37 12.06 -30.49 9.59
N ASN A 38 10.96 -30.96 9.02
CA ASN A 38 9.94 -31.67 9.76
C ASN A 38 10.05 -33.16 9.43
N PRO A 39 10.90 -33.94 10.14
CA PRO A 39 10.97 -35.38 9.89
C PRO A 39 9.66 -36.02 10.36
N THR A 40 8.69 -36.12 9.45
CA THR A 40 7.41 -36.75 9.71
C THR A 40 7.58 -38.25 9.49
N ILE A 41 7.61 -39.05 10.56
CA ILE A 41 7.47 -40.51 10.43
C ILE A 41 5.98 -40.79 10.22
N SER A 42 5.53 -40.66 8.98
CA SER A 42 4.18 -41.09 8.57
C SER A 42 4.27 -42.53 8.05
N ALA A 43 4.23 -43.50 8.96
CA ALA A 43 3.91 -44.88 8.61
C ALA A 43 2.60 -45.22 9.32
N GLY A 44 1.51 -45.27 8.57
CA GLY A 44 0.14 -45.36 9.08
C GLY A 44 -0.05 -46.27 10.31
N GLY A 45 -0.96 -45.80 11.17
CA GLY A 45 -1.32 -46.29 12.49
C GLY A 45 -1.05 -47.77 12.82
N GLY A 46 -0.33 -47.94 13.92
CA GLY A 46 0.01 -49.22 14.52
C GLY A 46 0.46 -49.05 15.97
N LEU A 47 0.45 -50.16 16.70
CA LEU A 47 1.03 -50.26 18.04
C LEU A 47 2.51 -50.59 17.92
N ALA A 48 3.38 -49.68 18.33
CA ALA A 48 4.81 -49.94 18.49
C ALA A 48 5.13 -50.06 19.99
N THR A 49 5.72 -51.19 20.37
CA THR A 49 6.13 -51.46 21.76
C THR A 49 7.64 -51.64 21.83
N SER A 50 8.22 -51.12 22.89
CA SER A 50 9.60 -51.36 23.33
C SER A 50 9.57 -51.80 24.79
N THR A 51 10.71 -52.21 25.34
CA THR A 51 10.85 -52.52 26.78
C THR A 51 10.55 -51.32 27.68
N SER A 52 10.53 -50.10 27.12
CA SER A 52 10.46 -48.85 27.88
C SER A 52 9.33 -47.92 27.47
N PHE A 53 8.60 -48.20 26.38
CA PHE A 53 7.45 -47.39 25.96
C PHE A 53 6.52 -48.15 25.01
N GLU A 54 5.28 -47.70 24.93
CA GLU A 54 4.25 -48.18 24.00
C GLU A 54 3.63 -46.97 23.32
N THR A 55 3.55 -46.98 21.99
CA THR A 55 2.89 -45.94 21.19
C THR A 55 1.79 -46.58 20.37
N SER A 56 0.57 -46.05 20.46
CA SER A 56 -0.54 -46.42 19.60
C SER A 56 -0.87 -45.24 18.71
N ASP A 57 -0.69 -45.38 17.40
CA ASP A 57 -0.97 -44.32 16.43
C ASP A 57 -2.19 -44.66 15.57
N VAL A 58 -2.93 -43.62 15.15
CA VAL A 58 -4.11 -43.73 14.27
C VAL A 58 -3.75 -43.09 12.93
N ILE A 59 -4.08 -43.75 11.82
CA ILE A 59 -3.84 -43.22 10.48
C ILE A 59 -4.44 -41.81 10.36
N GLY A 60 -3.58 -40.80 10.24
CA GLY A 60 -3.98 -39.41 9.98
C GLY A 60 -3.36 -38.35 10.89
N GLN A 61 -2.61 -38.72 11.93
CA GLN A 61 -1.88 -37.75 12.77
C GLN A 61 -0.38 -38.00 12.70
N ILE A 62 0.39 -36.93 12.54
CA ILE A 62 1.85 -36.96 12.48
C ILE A 62 2.35 -36.54 13.85
N ILE A 63 3.15 -37.40 14.49
CA ILE A 63 3.83 -37.08 15.75
C ILE A 63 5.16 -36.40 15.42
N THR A 64 5.31 -35.16 15.85
CA THR A 64 6.59 -34.43 15.81
C THR A 64 7.32 -34.65 17.13
N GLY A 65 8.61 -34.99 17.09
CA GLY A 65 9.39 -35.20 18.30
C GLY A 65 10.90 -35.09 18.06
N THR A 66 11.65 -34.92 19.14
CA THR A 66 13.11 -34.91 19.14
C THR A 66 13.62 -36.24 19.68
N SER A 67 14.35 -37.01 18.86
CA SER A 67 14.96 -38.27 19.29
C SER A 67 16.42 -38.04 19.69
N THR A 68 16.81 -38.53 20.86
CA THR A 68 18.21 -38.85 21.15
C THR A 68 18.34 -40.35 21.30
N SER A 69 19.55 -40.90 21.08
CA SER A 69 19.82 -42.35 21.05
C SER A 69 19.38 -43.17 22.28
N ALA A 70 18.94 -42.52 23.36
CA ALA A 70 18.52 -43.18 24.60
C ALA A 70 17.06 -42.90 25.02
N ASN A 71 16.43 -41.82 24.56
CA ASN A 71 15.06 -41.45 24.96
C ASN A 71 14.32 -40.79 23.78
N PHE A 72 13.03 -41.12 23.64
CA PHE A 72 12.11 -40.48 22.72
C PHE A 72 11.03 -39.75 23.53
N GLU A 73 10.89 -38.46 23.30
CA GLU A 73 9.79 -37.65 23.81
C GLU A 73 8.98 -37.21 22.58
N GLY A 74 7.76 -37.77 22.46
CA GLY A 74 6.86 -37.48 21.36
C GLY A 74 5.75 -36.56 21.83
N GLU A 75 5.64 -35.38 21.22
CA GLU A 75 4.52 -34.48 21.47
C GLU A 75 3.42 -34.79 20.45
N THR A 76 2.36 -35.44 20.91
CA THR A 76 1.16 -35.67 20.10
C THR A 76 0.24 -34.46 20.23
N GLY A 77 -0.12 -33.83 19.12
CA GLY A 77 -1.07 -32.72 19.12
C GLY A 77 -1.24 -32.13 17.72
N PHE A 78 -2.37 -31.46 17.49
CA PHE A 78 -2.54 -30.66 16.29
C PHE A 78 -1.65 -29.42 16.41
N GLY A 79 -0.53 -29.42 15.70
CA GLY A 79 0.17 -28.19 15.36
C GLY A 79 -0.68 -27.41 14.38
N TYR A 80 -1.74 -26.74 14.85
CA TYR A 80 -2.35 -25.67 14.07
C TYR A 80 -1.31 -24.57 13.99
N VAL A 81 -0.54 -24.54 12.89
CA VAL A 81 0.12 -23.31 12.49
C VAL A 81 -1.03 -22.38 12.12
N HIS A 82 -1.55 -21.66 13.12
CA HIS A 82 -2.43 -20.55 12.87
C HIS A 82 -1.58 -19.56 12.09
N ASP A 83 -1.85 -19.44 10.80
CA ASP A 83 -1.27 -18.40 9.99
C ASP A 83 -1.74 -17.10 10.63
N THR A 84 -0.87 -16.41 11.36
CA THR A 84 -1.22 -15.17 12.04
C THR A 84 -1.25 -14.08 10.99
N VAL A 85 -2.37 -13.99 10.27
CA VAL A 85 -2.57 -12.96 9.25
C VAL A 85 -3.11 -11.71 9.93
N PHE A 86 -2.43 -10.59 9.68
CA PHE A 86 -3.01 -9.26 9.86
C PHE A 86 -2.94 -8.56 8.51
N SER A 87 -4.10 -8.38 7.87
CA SER A 87 -4.17 -7.88 6.51
C SER A 87 -5.19 -6.75 6.36
N ILE A 88 -4.89 -5.84 5.44
CA ILE A 88 -5.81 -4.80 4.99
C ILE A 88 -6.02 -4.96 3.50
N THR A 89 -7.28 -4.82 3.08
CA THR A 89 -7.65 -4.67 1.68
C THR A 89 -8.50 -3.41 1.54
N ALA A 90 -8.10 -2.50 0.66
CA ALA A 90 -8.81 -1.25 0.37
C ALA A 90 -8.90 -1.03 -1.14
N PRO A 91 -9.83 -0.18 -1.62
CA PRO A 91 -9.90 0.19 -3.04
C PRO A 91 -8.59 0.83 -3.53
N ALA A 92 -8.15 0.46 -4.74
CA ALA A 92 -6.90 0.96 -5.31
C ALA A 92 -6.96 2.44 -5.72
N ALA A 93 -8.16 2.97 -5.98
CA ALA A 93 -8.40 4.38 -6.28
C ALA A 93 -9.82 4.76 -5.88
N VAL A 94 -10.01 6.04 -5.54
CA VAL A 94 -11.33 6.64 -5.28
C VAL A 94 -11.46 7.90 -6.12
N ASN A 95 -12.59 8.03 -6.81
CA ASN A 95 -12.91 9.18 -7.65
C ASN A 95 -13.99 10.04 -7.00
N TYR A 96 -13.78 11.35 -6.92
CA TYR A 96 -14.78 12.34 -6.45
C TYR A 96 -15.90 12.63 -7.48
N GLY A 97 -15.97 11.86 -8.56
CA GLY A 97 -16.83 12.12 -9.71
C GLY A 97 -16.36 13.31 -10.55
N SER A 98 -16.84 13.39 -11.79
CA SER A 98 -16.62 14.54 -12.67
C SER A 98 -17.63 15.65 -12.34
N ASN A 99 -17.34 16.48 -11.35
CA ASN A 99 -18.12 17.69 -11.13
C ASN A 99 -17.47 18.85 -11.88
N GLY A 100 -18.25 19.51 -12.74
CA GLY A 100 -17.80 20.73 -13.39
C GLY A 100 -17.55 21.80 -12.34
N VAL A 101 -16.30 22.23 -12.19
CA VAL A 101 -15.94 23.36 -11.33
C VAL A 101 -16.77 24.58 -11.75
N SER A 102 -17.67 25.00 -10.87
CA SER A 102 -18.53 26.17 -11.02
C SER A 102 -17.94 27.33 -10.22
N ILE A 103 -18.43 28.54 -10.51
CA ILE A 103 -18.02 29.82 -9.89
C ILE A 103 -18.37 29.94 -8.39
N GLY A 104 -18.78 28.86 -7.72
CA GLY A 104 -19.07 28.84 -6.29
C GLY A 104 -18.27 27.73 -5.59
N SER A 105 -18.12 27.86 -4.27
CA SER A 105 -17.55 26.78 -3.47
C SER A 105 -18.39 25.50 -3.64
N GLN A 106 -17.72 24.38 -3.86
CA GLN A 106 -18.37 23.08 -4.05
C GLN A 106 -17.89 22.09 -2.99
N VAL A 107 -18.79 21.26 -2.48
CA VAL A 107 -18.42 20.08 -1.69
C VAL A 107 -18.53 18.86 -2.60
N LEU A 108 -17.42 18.15 -2.77
CA LEU A 108 -17.32 16.91 -3.51
C LEU A 108 -17.27 15.73 -2.54
N ASN A 109 -17.99 14.66 -2.83
CA ASN A 109 -18.08 13.50 -1.94
C ASN A 109 -17.54 12.27 -2.66
N ALA A 110 -16.77 11.44 -1.95
CA ALA A 110 -16.30 10.16 -2.44
C ALA A 110 -16.27 9.12 -1.31
N GLY A 111 -16.39 7.83 -1.64
CA GLY A 111 -16.35 6.74 -0.66
C GLY A 111 -15.11 5.86 -0.82
N LEU A 112 -14.39 5.61 0.27
CA LEU A 112 -13.38 4.55 0.39
C LEU A 112 -14.08 3.29 0.90
N ASN A 113 -14.85 2.63 0.05
CA ASN A 113 -15.75 1.55 0.47
C ASN A 113 -15.60 0.29 -0.41
N PRO A 114 -15.52 -0.91 0.17
CA PRO A 114 -15.23 -1.21 1.59
C PRO A 114 -13.72 -1.23 1.89
N ILE A 115 -13.32 -0.74 3.07
CA ILE A 115 -12.01 -1.08 3.68
C ILE A 115 -12.22 -2.32 4.55
N ASN A 116 -11.46 -3.38 4.28
CA ASN A 116 -11.50 -4.61 5.04
C ASN A 116 -10.25 -4.75 5.90
N VAL A 117 -10.43 -5.01 7.18
CA VAL A 117 -9.36 -5.33 8.13
C VAL A 117 -9.61 -6.74 8.65
N THR A 118 -8.61 -7.61 8.59
CA THR A 118 -8.70 -8.97 9.15
C THR A 118 -7.52 -9.20 10.09
N ASP A 119 -7.83 -9.45 11.36
CA ASP A 119 -6.85 -9.78 12.39
C ASP A 119 -7.18 -11.16 12.97
N ILE A 120 -6.28 -12.12 12.79
CA ILE A 120 -6.41 -13.48 13.33
C ILE A 120 -5.22 -13.84 14.24
N ARG A 121 -4.55 -12.85 14.82
CA ARG A 121 -3.33 -13.04 15.63
C ARG A 121 -3.56 -13.63 17.03
N GLY A 122 -4.77 -14.02 17.41
CA GLY A 122 -5.05 -14.51 18.76
C GLY A 122 -5.17 -13.36 19.78
N ILE A 123 -4.61 -13.51 20.99
CA ILE A 123 -4.61 -12.44 22.02
C ILE A 123 -3.90 -11.21 21.44
N SER A 124 -4.68 -10.27 20.91
CA SER A 124 -4.18 -9.23 20.03
C SER A 124 -3.77 -8.01 20.84
N SER A 125 -2.55 -7.54 20.57
CA SER A 125 -2.15 -6.17 20.89
C SER A 125 -3.10 -5.20 20.18
N PRO A 126 -3.39 -4.03 20.78
CA PRO A 126 -4.22 -3.03 20.13
C PRO A 126 -3.62 -2.66 18.76
N TRP A 127 -4.48 -2.38 17.79
CA TRP A 127 -4.07 -1.92 16.48
C TRP A 127 -4.88 -0.72 16.04
N SER A 128 -4.31 0.06 15.12
CA SER A 128 -4.95 1.23 14.52
C SER A 128 -4.67 1.28 13.03
N LEU A 129 -5.72 1.43 12.23
CA LEU A 129 -5.62 1.78 10.83
C LEU A 129 -5.79 3.29 10.69
N THR A 130 -4.75 3.95 10.21
CA THR A 130 -4.75 5.39 9.97
C THR A 130 -4.63 5.69 8.48
N MET A 131 -5.12 6.86 8.08
CA MET A 131 -5.02 7.39 6.73
C MET A 131 -4.32 8.74 6.73
N ALA A 132 -3.41 8.94 5.78
CA ALA A 132 -2.91 10.24 5.38
C ALA A 132 -3.16 10.45 3.88
N VAL A 133 -3.21 11.69 3.44
CA VAL A 133 -3.44 12.07 2.04
C VAL A 133 -2.29 12.93 1.54
N THR A 134 -1.84 12.69 0.31
CA THR A 134 -0.87 13.53 -0.39
C THR A 134 -1.56 14.48 -1.37
N ASN A 135 -0.90 15.62 -1.59
CA ASN A 135 -1.28 16.78 -2.40
C ASN A 135 -2.41 16.58 -3.42
N LEU A 136 -3.48 17.37 -3.30
CA LEU A 136 -4.48 17.60 -4.35
C LEU A 136 -4.07 18.84 -5.15
N THR A 137 -3.12 18.67 -6.07
CA THR A 137 -2.59 19.79 -6.88
C THR A 137 -2.93 19.60 -8.35
N THR A 138 -3.13 20.70 -9.07
CA THR A 138 -3.22 20.69 -10.52
C THR A 138 -2.38 21.80 -11.13
N ARG A 139 -2.10 21.65 -12.42
CA ARG A 139 -1.39 22.63 -13.24
C ARG A 139 -2.18 22.85 -14.51
N GLY A 140 -2.42 24.11 -14.85
CA GLY A 140 -3.00 24.48 -16.13
C GLY A 140 -2.02 24.29 -17.29
N GLY A 141 -2.52 24.39 -18.53
CA GLY A 141 -1.65 24.56 -19.69
C GLY A 141 -0.86 25.87 -19.62
N VAL A 142 0.30 25.93 -20.26
CA VAL A 142 1.03 27.19 -20.45
C VAL A 142 0.20 28.11 -21.35
N LEU A 143 -0.02 29.34 -20.91
CA LEU A 143 -0.78 30.35 -21.62
C LEU A 143 0.17 31.45 -22.11
N LYS A 144 0.21 31.68 -23.42
CA LYS A 144 0.95 32.82 -23.99
C LYS A 144 0.25 34.13 -23.63
N VAL A 145 1.02 35.10 -23.13
CA VAL A 145 0.55 36.44 -22.75
C VAL A 145 1.07 37.51 -23.70
N ALA A 146 2.33 37.41 -24.11
CA ALA A 146 2.93 38.34 -25.08
C ALA A 146 3.93 37.62 -25.97
N GLY A 147 4.19 38.21 -27.14
CA GLY A 147 5.07 37.64 -28.17
C GLY A 147 4.37 36.68 -29.11
N ASP A 148 5.13 36.18 -30.09
CA ASP A 148 4.61 35.29 -31.13
C ASP A 148 4.83 33.81 -30.81
N ASN A 149 5.87 33.50 -30.02
CA ASN A 149 6.25 32.13 -29.71
C ASN A 149 5.24 31.44 -28.74
N SER A 150 4.61 30.35 -29.19
CA SER A 150 3.67 29.54 -28.41
C SER A 150 4.20 28.13 -28.08
N THR A 151 5.52 27.94 -28.14
CA THR A 151 6.15 26.61 -28.02
C THR A 151 6.53 26.22 -26.59
N LEU A 152 6.37 27.13 -25.62
CA LEU A 152 6.67 26.86 -24.22
C LEU A 152 5.65 25.86 -23.64
N SER A 153 6.15 24.81 -22.97
CA SER A 153 5.33 23.84 -22.26
C SER A 153 5.82 23.65 -20.83
N SER A 154 5.08 22.88 -20.02
CA SER A 154 5.44 22.63 -18.62
C SER A 154 5.15 21.19 -18.20
N THR A 155 5.97 20.68 -17.28
CA THR A 155 5.91 19.33 -16.71
C THR A 155 6.14 19.38 -15.19
N GLY A 156 6.08 18.21 -14.54
CA GLY A 156 6.25 18.09 -13.09
C GLY A 156 4.94 18.12 -12.29
N THR A 157 5.04 18.14 -10.98
CA THR A 157 3.92 18.23 -10.03
C THR A 157 4.16 19.42 -9.14
N TYR A 158 3.18 20.30 -9.01
CA TYR A 158 3.30 21.47 -8.13
C TYR A 158 3.25 21.02 -6.67
N THR A 159 4.25 21.38 -5.87
CA THR A 159 4.36 21.00 -4.45
C THR A 159 4.29 22.20 -3.50
N GLY A 160 3.90 23.36 -3.99
CA GLY A 160 3.80 24.58 -3.20
C GLY A 160 2.46 24.66 -2.46
N VAL A 161 2.38 25.55 -1.47
CA VAL A 161 1.11 25.92 -0.84
C VAL A 161 0.50 27.05 -1.66
N VAL A 162 -0.73 26.90 -2.13
CA VAL A 162 -1.53 28.03 -2.66
C VAL A 162 -2.35 28.63 -1.52
N ALA A 163 -2.42 29.95 -1.47
CA ALA A 163 -3.30 30.63 -0.52
C ALA A 163 -4.77 30.28 -0.86
N PRO A 164 -5.65 30.12 0.16
CA PRO A 164 -7.07 29.90 -0.09
C PRO A 164 -7.64 30.97 -1.04
N ASP A 165 -8.49 30.55 -1.97
CA ASP A 165 -9.26 31.42 -2.88
C ASP A 165 -8.46 32.18 -3.95
N ARG A 166 -7.17 31.91 -4.12
CA ARG A 166 -6.34 32.51 -5.18
C ARG A 166 -5.93 31.45 -6.21
N SER A 167 -6.16 31.73 -7.50
CA SER A 167 -5.47 31.00 -8.56
C SER A 167 -4.05 31.54 -8.68
N ASP A 168 -3.09 30.70 -8.36
CA ASP A 168 -1.69 31.04 -8.37
C ASP A 168 -1.09 30.81 -9.76
N LYS A 169 0.01 31.49 -10.06
CA LYS A 169 0.64 31.37 -11.37
C LYS A 169 2.12 31.64 -11.32
N TYR A 170 2.84 30.91 -12.17
CA TYR A 170 4.17 31.33 -12.59
C TYR A 170 4.05 32.29 -13.77
N VAL A 171 4.88 33.33 -13.78
CA VAL A 171 5.02 34.23 -14.93
C VAL A 171 6.43 34.01 -15.49
N VAL A 172 6.56 33.68 -16.77
CA VAL A 172 7.84 33.47 -17.45
C VAL A 172 7.99 34.56 -18.51
N GLU A 173 9.14 35.24 -18.56
CA GLU A 173 9.39 36.34 -19.48
C GLU A 173 10.83 36.32 -19.99
N ILE A 174 11.02 36.33 -21.32
CA ILE A 174 12.34 36.40 -21.95
C ILE A 174 12.94 37.78 -21.72
N GLN A 175 14.16 37.82 -21.19
CA GLN A 175 14.92 39.05 -20.94
C GLN A 175 15.92 39.36 -22.05
N THR A 176 16.53 38.32 -22.64
CA THR A 176 17.43 38.46 -23.78
C THR A 176 17.05 37.40 -24.80
N GLY A 177 16.77 37.84 -26.03
CA GLY A 177 16.38 36.94 -27.13
C GLY A 177 17.54 36.05 -27.59
N GLY A 178 17.20 34.95 -28.27
CA GLY A 178 18.13 33.94 -28.73
C GLY A 178 17.46 32.58 -28.95
N THR A 179 18.23 31.55 -29.24
CA THR A 179 17.78 30.15 -29.25
C THR A 179 17.82 29.54 -27.84
N VAL A 180 17.34 28.30 -27.69
CA VAL A 180 17.56 27.52 -26.47
C VAL A 180 19.07 27.41 -26.20
N GLY A 181 19.49 27.68 -24.96
CA GLY A 181 20.90 27.68 -24.56
C GLY A 181 21.61 29.02 -24.76
N THR A 182 20.96 30.02 -25.35
CA THR A 182 21.53 31.37 -25.52
C THR A 182 20.61 32.47 -25.01
N ALA A 183 19.29 32.33 -25.19
CA ALA A 183 18.32 33.25 -24.60
C ALA A 183 18.35 33.18 -23.07
N THR A 184 18.00 34.29 -22.42
CA THR A 184 17.81 34.35 -20.96
C THR A 184 16.40 34.77 -20.61
N PHE A 185 15.91 34.33 -19.46
CA PHE A 185 14.57 34.62 -18.99
C PHE A 185 14.54 34.88 -17.49
N LYS A 186 13.47 35.52 -17.05
CA LYS A 186 13.07 35.59 -15.64
C LYS A 186 11.77 34.86 -15.45
N TRP A 187 11.54 34.39 -14.24
CA TRP A 187 10.27 33.87 -13.83
C TRP A 187 9.89 34.33 -12.42
N THR A 188 8.60 34.47 -12.17
CA THR A 188 8.02 34.85 -10.88
C THR A 188 7.21 33.68 -10.35
N ASP A 189 7.45 33.21 -9.11
CA ASP A 189 6.58 32.20 -8.49
C ASP A 189 5.21 32.77 -8.08
N PRO A 190 4.26 31.87 -7.77
CA PRO A 190 3.03 32.19 -7.06
C PRO A 190 3.13 33.18 -5.89
N VAL A 191 4.21 33.18 -5.10
CA VAL A 191 4.35 34.06 -3.93
C VAL A 191 4.98 35.42 -4.28
N GLY A 192 5.38 35.62 -5.54
CA GLY A 192 5.93 36.87 -6.07
C GLY A 192 7.46 36.94 -6.09
N THR A 193 8.16 35.87 -5.71
CA THR A 193 9.62 35.79 -5.80
C THR A 193 10.05 35.74 -7.26
N VAL A 194 10.99 36.60 -7.63
CA VAL A 194 11.52 36.67 -8.99
C VAL A 194 12.89 36.00 -9.05
N THR A 195 13.04 35.04 -9.95
CA THR A 195 14.35 34.50 -10.38
C THR A 195 14.63 35.01 -11.79
N GLN A 196 15.83 35.52 -12.05
CA GLN A 196 16.13 36.24 -13.29
C GLN A 196 17.48 35.84 -13.90
N ASN A 197 17.68 36.22 -15.16
CA ASN A 197 18.85 35.94 -15.98
C ASN A 197 19.16 34.44 -16.09
N VAL A 198 18.13 33.61 -16.06
CA VAL A 198 18.24 32.15 -16.20
C VAL A 198 18.42 31.83 -17.68
N MET A 199 19.45 31.07 -18.03
CA MET A 199 19.65 30.61 -19.41
C MET A 199 18.56 29.60 -19.79
N THR A 200 17.97 29.75 -20.97
CA THR A 200 17.01 28.77 -21.48
C THR A 200 17.71 27.42 -21.69
N ALA A 201 17.00 26.34 -21.40
CA ALA A 201 17.42 24.97 -21.67
C ALA A 201 16.20 24.16 -22.09
N ALA A 202 16.40 22.96 -22.64
CA ALA A 202 15.30 22.09 -23.04
C ALA A 202 14.30 21.85 -21.88
N SER A 203 14.79 21.80 -20.64
CA SER A 203 13.97 21.79 -19.43
C SER A 203 14.68 22.58 -18.33
N VAL A 204 13.94 23.45 -17.64
CA VAL A 204 14.42 24.20 -16.47
C VAL A 204 13.48 23.96 -15.30
N LEU A 205 14.03 23.45 -14.20
CA LEU A 205 13.30 23.25 -12.95
C LEU A 205 13.04 24.61 -12.28
N LEU A 206 11.76 24.89 -12.00
CA LEU A 206 11.29 26.03 -11.21
C LEU A 206 11.18 25.64 -9.73
N SER A 207 10.78 26.58 -8.88
CA SER A 207 10.40 26.24 -7.51
C SER A 207 9.20 25.29 -7.48
N ASN A 208 9.03 24.59 -6.35
CA ASN A 208 7.87 23.75 -6.08
C ASN A 208 7.63 22.63 -7.11
N GLY A 209 8.68 22.03 -7.66
CA GLY A 209 8.61 20.76 -8.41
C GLY A 209 8.09 20.85 -9.85
N LEU A 210 7.89 22.07 -10.38
CA LEU A 210 7.50 22.26 -11.78
C LEU A 210 8.72 22.52 -12.66
N SER A 211 8.66 22.05 -13.91
CA SER A 211 9.64 22.41 -14.93
C SER A 211 8.95 23.12 -16.09
N ILE A 212 9.64 24.08 -16.69
CA ILE A 212 9.27 24.66 -17.98
C ILE A 212 10.19 24.09 -19.06
N ASN A 213 9.61 23.77 -20.22
CA ASN A 213 10.34 23.17 -21.32
C ASN A 213 10.31 24.12 -22.52
N PHE A 214 11.49 24.55 -22.93
CA PHE A 214 11.68 25.39 -24.11
C PHE A 214 11.91 24.48 -25.32
N ALA A 215 11.05 24.59 -26.33
CA ALA A 215 11.24 23.91 -27.60
C ALA A 215 12.40 24.55 -28.39
N ASP A 216 12.94 23.82 -29.37
CA ASP A 216 13.93 24.37 -30.28
C ASP A 216 13.30 25.46 -31.17
N ALA A 217 13.46 26.71 -30.75
CA ALA A 217 12.86 27.89 -31.35
C ALA A 217 13.70 29.14 -31.07
N ILE A 218 13.39 30.23 -31.78
CA ILE A 218 13.92 31.56 -31.49
C ILE A 218 12.97 32.26 -30.52
N TYR A 219 13.53 32.79 -29.45
CA TYR A 219 12.87 33.55 -28.40
C TYR A 219 13.24 35.02 -28.53
N ILE A 220 12.25 35.91 -28.38
CA ILE A 220 12.45 37.35 -28.50
C ILE A 220 12.28 37.98 -27.11
N SER A 221 13.08 39.00 -26.81
CA SER A 221 12.92 39.78 -25.58
C SER A 221 11.49 40.29 -25.44
N GLY A 222 10.87 40.03 -24.29
CA GLY A 222 9.47 40.39 -24.02
C GLY A 222 8.46 39.29 -24.34
N ASP A 223 8.85 38.17 -24.97
CA ASP A 223 7.98 36.99 -25.01
C ASP A 223 7.62 36.59 -23.58
N LYS A 224 6.33 36.32 -23.34
CA LYS A 224 5.79 36.15 -22.00
C LYS A 224 4.73 35.08 -21.94
N TRP A 225 4.81 34.22 -20.93
CA TRP A 225 3.83 33.18 -20.65
C TRP A 225 3.42 33.18 -19.18
N VAL A 226 2.26 32.61 -18.93
CA VAL A 226 1.72 32.34 -17.61
C VAL A 226 1.47 30.84 -17.50
N LEU A 227 1.87 30.26 -16.39
CA LEU A 227 1.59 28.88 -16.03
C LEU A 227 0.69 28.88 -14.79
N PRO A 228 -0.63 28.70 -14.94
CA PRO A 228 -1.55 28.62 -13.81
C PRO A 228 -1.27 27.36 -13.00
N VAL A 229 -1.30 27.48 -11.68
CA VAL A 229 -1.17 26.39 -10.72
C VAL A 229 -2.23 26.53 -9.64
N ASP A 230 -2.63 25.40 -9.09
CA ASP A 230 -3.62 25.39 -8.03
C ASP A 230 -3.40 24.20 -7.09
N SER A 231 -3.74 24.40 -5.83
CA SER A 231 -3.70 23.37 -4.82
C SER A 231 -4.94 23.46 -3.95
N ILE A 232 -5.58 22.33 -3.73
CA ILE A 232 -6.67 22.22 -2.77
C ILE A 232 -6.04 21.88 -1.42
N ALA A 233 -6.20 22.78 -0.45
CA ALA A 233 -5.64 22.60 0.87
C ALA A 233 -6.25 21.39 1.61
N TYR A 234 -5.44 20.70 2.41
CA TYR A 234 -5.89 19.60 3.28
C TYR A 234 -6.99 20.02 4.25
N GLY A 235 -6.95 21.28 4.69
CA GLY A 235 -7.98 21.91 5.54
C GLY A 235 -9.38 21.92 4.92
N ASN A 236 -9.50 21.53 3.65
CA ASN A 236 -10.79 21.40 2.97
C ASN A 236 -11.20 19.94 2.76
N LEU A 237 -10.35 18.96 3.12
CA LEU A 237 -10.65 17.54 3.04
C LEU A 237 -11.09 17.03 4.42
N GLN A 238 -12.31 16.55 4.52
CA GLN A 238 -12.88 15.92 5.71
C GLN A 238 -12.98 14.42 5.51
N MET A 239 -12.60 13.66 6.54
CA MET A 239 -12.86 12.23 6.67
C MET A 239 -14.04 12.02 7.62
N LEU A 240 -14.99 11.18 7.21
CA LEU A 240 -16.12 10.76 8.02
C LEU A 240 -16.21 9.22 8.01
N PRO A 241 -15.54 8.53 8.95
CA PRO A 241 -15.66 7.09 9.06
C PRO A 241 -17.04 6.70 9.61
N ALA A 242 -17.71 5.75 8.96
CA ALA A 242 -18.95 5.16 9.46
C ALA A 242 -18.69 4.31 10.73
N GLY A 243 -19.72 3.69 11.32
CA GLY A 243 -19.48 2.62 12.29
C GLY A 243 -18.88 1.37 11.61
N PRO A 244 -17.93 0.66 12.24
CA PRO A 244 -17.42 -0.60 11.68
C PRO A 244 -18.52 -1.67 11.68
N THR A 245 -18.56 -2.45 10.62
CA THR A 245 -19.36 -3.68 10.56
C THR A 245 -18.49 -4.86 10.92
N VAL A 246 -18.86 -5.59 11.97
CA VAL A 246 -18.21 -6.84 12.34
C VAL A 246 -18.75 -7.95 11.45
N ASN A 247 -17.90 -8.49 10.56
CA ASN A 247 -18.27 -9.62 9.72
C ASN A 247 -18.23 -10.92 10.54
N TYR A 248 -17.16 -11.09 11.33
CA TYR A 248 -17.02 -12.10 12.38
C TYR A 248 -15.97 -11.64 13.39
N GLY A 249 -15.99 -12.22 14.60
CA GLY A 249 -15.00 -11.94 15.65
C GLY A 249 -15.50 -10.98 16.73
N ASP A 250 -14.55 -10.35 17.42
CA ASP A 250 -14.80 -9.51 18.59
C ASP A 250 -15.43 -8.16 18.22
N SER A 251 -16.24 -7.61 19.11
CA SER A 251 -16.91 -6.32 18.92
C SER A 251 -16.14 -5.10 19.44
N ASN A 252 -14.90 -5.26 19.94
CA ASN A 252 -14.15 -4.16 20.58
C ASN A 252 -13.35 -3.33 19.56
N VAL A 253 -13.87 -3.25 18.34
CA VAL A 253 -13.32 -2.41 17.28
C VAL A 253 -14.18 -1.16 17.16
N VAL A 254 -13.53 -0.01 17.25
CA VAL A 254 -14.16 1.30 17.25
C VAL A 254 -13.84 2.05 15.97
N SER A 255 -14.82 2.83 15.49
CA SER A 255 -14.57 3.78 14.42
C SER A 255 -13.62 4.87 14.91
N GLY A 256 -12.82 5.39 13.99
CA GLY A 256 -12.12 6.64 14.23
C GLY A 256 -13.08 7.83 14.36
N SER A 257 -12.51 9.03 14.53
CA SER A 257 -13.30 10.26 14.65
C SER A 257 -13.35 11.01 13.32
N ASP A 258 -14.52 11.59 13.02
CA ASP A 258 -14.67 12.62 12.01
C ASP A 258 -13.59 13.70 12.14
N GLY A 259 -13.17 14.23 11.00
CA GLY A 259 -12.56 15.55 10.98
C GLY A 259 -11.74 15.86 9.75
N THR A 260 -11.26 17.09 9.77
CA THR A 260 -10.58 17.72 8.65
C THR A 260 -9.08 17.43 8.69
N PHE A 261 -8.51 17.02 7.57
CA PHE A 261 -7.06 16.92 7.46
C PHE A 261 -6.41 18.30 7.65
N SER A 262 -5.23 18.30 8.24
CA SER A 262 -4.33 19.45 8.34
C SER A 262 -2.95 18.99 7.87
N GLY A 263 -2.04 19.90 7.54
CA GLY A 263 -0.71 19.50 7.12
C GLY A 263 0.04 20.55 6.33
N SER A 264 1.27 20.21 5.94
CA SER A 264 2.11 20.99 5.05
C SER A 264 1.95 20.51 3.60
N SER A 265 2.48 21.23 2.62
CA SER A 265 2.29 21.01 1.17
C SER A 265 2.81 19.70 0.56
N ALA A 266 2.95 18.63 1.34
CA ALA A 266 3.34 17.31 0.83
C ALA A 266 2.44 16.19 1.36
N THR A 267 2.08 16.23 2.65
CA THR A 267 1.32 15.19 3.33
C THR A 267 0.42 15.80 4.40
N SER A 268 -0.80 15.29 4.52
CA SER A 268 -1.65 15.57 5.67
C SER A 268 -1.12 14.91 6.94
N ASN A 269 -1.67 15.32 8.09
CA ASN A 269 -1.66 14.53 9.30
C ASN A 269 -2.39 13.20 9.08
N SER A 270 -2.06 12.19 9.86
CA SER A 270 -2.78 10.93 9.86
C SER A 270 -4.09 11.06 10.66
N ARG A 271 -5.14 10.37 10.21
CA ARG A 271 -6.40 10.21 10.95
C ARG A 271 -6.76 8.75 11.08
N THR A 272 -7.18 8.33 12.27
CA THR A 272 -7.65 6.96 12.52
C THR A 272 -8.96 6.71 11.77
N ILE A 273 -9.00 5.62 11.00
CA ILE A 273 -10.22 5.14 10.34
C ILE A 273 -10.97 4.18 11.27
N ILE A 274 -10.22 3.24 11.84
CA ILE A 274 -10.72 2.14 12.67
C ILE A 274 -9.58 1.67 13.57
N SER A 275 -9.89 1.36 14.83
CA SER A 275 -8.91 0.89 15.80
C SER A 275 -9.52 -0.13 16.75
N SER A 276 -8.68 -0.86 17.46
CA SER A 276 -9.14 -1.83 18.45
C SER A 276 -8.55 -1.60 19.82
N ASP A 277 -9.32 -1.98 20.84
CA ASP A 277 -8.82 -2.07 22.20
C ASP A 277 -7.96 -3.33 22.41
N PRO A 278 -7.11 -3.38 23.45
CA PRO A 278 -6.36 -4.59 23.80
C PRO A 278 -7.29 -5.76 24.13
N GLY A 279 -6.95 -6.97 23.65
CA GLY A 279 -7.56 -8.21 24.12
C GLY A 279 -8.96 -8.54 23.57
N GLY A 280 -9.35 -7.96 22.44
CA GLY A 280 -10.60 -8.32 21.77
C GLY A 280 -10.73 -7.74 20.37
N SER A 281 -9.76 -8.02 19.51
CA SER A 281 -9.75 -7.49 18.15
C SER A 281 -9.54 -8.55 17.07
N GLN A 282 -9.78 -9.81 17.42
CA GLN A 282 -9.75 -10.89 16.45
C GLN A 282 -11.03 -10.88 15.64
N GLY A 283 -10.91 -10.85 14.32
CA GLY A 283 -12.07 -10.85 13.45
C GLY A 283 -11.81 -10.31 12.07
N SER A 284 -12.90 -10.17 11.34
CA SER A 284 -12.95 -9.46 10.07
C SER A 284 -13.92 -8.30 10.19
N TYR A 285 -13.45 -7.13 9.78
CA TYR A 285 -14.13 -5.86 9.97
C TYR A 285 -14.22 -5.15 8.63
N THR A 286 -15.40 -4.60 8.36
CA THR A 286 -15.65 -3.73 7.21
C THR A 286 -15.87 -2.31 7.70
N GLN A 287 -15.13 -1.36 7.15
CA GLN A 287 -15.27 0.05 7.44
C GLN A 287 -15.52 0.83 6.16
N ASN A 288 -16.58 1.65 6.18
CA ASN A 288 -16.85 2.62 5.13
C ASN A 288 -16.34 3.99 5.58
N VAL A 289 -15.74 4.75 4.66
CA VAL A 289 -15.26 6.10 4.93
C VAL A 289 -15.75 7.04 3.83
N GLU A 290 -16.47 8.08 4.23
CA GLU A 290 -16.80 9.18 3.33
C GLU A 290 -15.70 10.24 3.38
N LEU A 291 -15.26 10.69 2.21
CA LEU A 291 -14.39 11.84 2.03
C LEU A 291 -15.19 13.00 1.48
N ARG A 292 -15.13 14.15 2.14
CA ARG A 292 -15.73 15.41 1.65
C ARG A 292 -14.64 16.42 1.37
N GLN A 293 -14.56 16.88 0.13
CA GLN A 293 -13.59 17.87 -0.31
C GLN A 293 -14.31 19.17 -0.66
N THR A 294 -14.01 20.24 0.06
CA THR A 294 -14.43 21.59 -0.32
C THR A 294 -13.46 22.17 -1.35
N VAL A 295 -13.98 22.63 -2.48
CA VAL A 295 -13.24 23.23 -3.59
C VAL A 295 -13.61 24.70 -3.68
N HIS A 296 -12.62 25.59 -3.77
CA HIS A 296 -12.87 27.04 -3.78
C HIS A 296 -13.31 27.54 -5.18
N ALA A 297 -13.99 28.69 -5.20
CA ALA A 297 -14.68 29.24 -6.38
C ALA A 297 -13.77 29.60 -7.58
N ASN A 298 -12.44 29.62 -7.38
CA ASN A 298 -11.44 29.98 -8.39
C ASN A 298 -10.53 28.80 -8.75
N THR A 299 -10.97 27.58 -8.43
CA THR A 299 -10.16 26.38 -8.68
C THR A 299 -9.97 26.17 -10.19
N LEU A 300 -8.75 25.85 -10.61
CA LEU A 300 -8.46 25.55 -12.01
C LEU A 300 -9.28 24.35 -12.49
N ARG A 301 -9.83 24.44 -13.70
CA ARG A 301 -10.43 23.27 -14.35
C ARG A 301 -9.33 22.26 -14.66
N GLY A 302 -9.53 21.02 -14.23
CA GLY A 302 -8.59 19.94 -14.49
C GLY A 302 -8.85 18.73 -13.62
N THR A 303 -7.99 17.73 -13.77
CA THR A 303 -7.94 16.58 -12.87
C THR A 303 -7.00 16.90 -11.72
N PHE A 304 -7.45 16.66 -10.50
CA PHE A 304 -6.64 16.71 -9.28
C PHE A 304 -6.44 15.27 -8.83
N ASN A 305 -5.18 14.88 -8.68
CA ASN A 305 -4.82 13.57 -8.16
C ASN A 305 -4.25 13.75 -6.76
N GLY A 306 -4.68 12.92 -5.81
CA GLY A 306 -4.08 12.78 -4.48
C GLY A 306 -3.86 11.31 -4.20
N THR A 307 -2.88 10.97 -3.37
CA THR A 307 -2.63 9.58 -2.94
C THR A 307 -3.07 9.41 -1.50
N ILE A 308 -3.86 8.38 -1.24
CA ILE A 308 -4.22 7.96 0.11
C ILE A 308 -3.22 6.91 0.56
N VAL A 309 -2.59 7.14 1.72
CA VAL A 309 -1.68 6.20 2.35
C VAL A 309 -2.36 5.65 3.60
N LEU A 310 -2.62 4.35 3.58
CA LEU A 310 -3.15 3.61 4.72
C LEU A 310 -1.99 3.00 5.51
N THR A 311 -1.94 3.26 6.81
CA THR A 311 -0.89 2.73 7.70
C THR A 311 -1.55 1.95 8.82
N LEU A 312 -1.11 0.70 8.97
CA LEU A 312 -1.46 -0.18 10.08
C LEU A 312 -0.35 -0.14 11.12
N SER A 313 -0.72 0.15 12.36
CA SER A 313 0.17 0.13 13.52
C SER A 313 -0.38 -0.76 14.60
#